data_AF-A0A0N5AC08-F1
#
_entry.id   AF-A0A0N5AC08-F1
#
_cell.length_a   1.000
_cell.length_b   1.000
_cell.length_c   1.000
_cell.angle_alpha   90.00
_cell.angle_beta   90.00
_cell.angle_gamma   90.00
#
_symmetry.space_group_name_H-M   'P 1'
#
loop_
_entity.id
_entity.type
_entity.pdbx_description
1 polymer ?
#
loop_
_entity_poly.entity_id
_entity_poly.type
_entity_poly.pdbx_seq_one_letter_code
_entity_poly.pdbx_strand_id
1 'polypeptide(L)'
;MGIERIGTKVGGISCRTKGGAIAVNGRYQLHDDGNGIKERKRVEWSKKSMAPSAPVLQHLLKEHDFPLPSSSNTLNLKDFGGCDYFQLQPEGHYVYQLPGHPRQAYIDGEHWSPIFKPACIKGSKNLLLRDDDVFVCTYPKCGTTWIQHICAQLMNDSYGPEAGNELSRTSPMIERMGPDYIGKLKSPRLLKTHYDWRNLPKGSKAKYIYCVRNPKDCLTSYYFHNQNFKIYNYEFGTFDNFFEWFMSDKIAFGNYYWHLLSWLPHINDQNVLFLRYEDMWADLRTAVKKIGHFLGGKAAEIVDNNDQLEKVVNESKIDSMKKDQSRWFPADNLRGKPFIRKGGSRDWKNYFSKEQSDRMDREWQVQVSGTIAENWWKAEMSWDELEPDDGIEADFDSPRSFLSKSNLAFTAKELESMRKYSFQWDLNEATVTSRHHLSSLSAESGYSSNDEI
;
A
#
# COMPACT_ATOMS: atom_id res chain seq x y z
N MET A 1 -52.39 -31.51 -23.41
CA MET A 1 -52.62 -31.61 -24.87
C MET A 1 -52.03 -30.36 -25.49
N GLY A 2 -51.01 -30.32 -26.34
CA GLY A 2 -50.16 -31.26 -27.04
C GLY A 2 -49.56 -30.49 -28.20
N ILE A 3 -48.26 -30.71 -28.49
CA ILE A 3 -47.62 -30.57 -29.82
C ILE A 3 -47.28 -29.10 -30.21
N GLU A 4 -46.10 -28.67 -30.70
CA GLU A 4 -44.97 -29.32 -31.38
C GLU A 4 -43.68 -28.48 -31.29
N ARG A 5 -42.52 -29.14 -31.37
CA ARG A 5 -41.18 -28.56 -31.58
C ARG A 5 -40.95 -28.33 -33.07
N ILE A 6 -40.26 -27.25 -33.44
CA ILE A 6 -39.39 -27.24 -34.64
C ILE A 6 -38.06 -26.58 -34.27
N GLY A 7 -37.00 -27.39 -34.27
CA GLY A 7 -35.62 -26.91 -34.24
C GLY A 7 -35.08 -26.74 -35.65
N THR A 8 -34.03 -25.94 -35.81
CA THR A 8 -33.22 -25.95 -37.03
C THR A 8 -31.73 -25.84 -36.69
N LYS A 9 -31.00 -26.82 -37.21
CA LYS A 9 -29.55 -27.05 -37.10
C LYS A 9 -28.76 -25.92 -37.75
N VAL A 10 -27.63 -25.56 -37.13
CA VAL A 10 -26.56 -24.79 -37.78
C VAL A 10 -25.57 -25.79 -38.39
N GLY A 11 -25.54 -25.86 -39.72
CA GLY A 11 -24.51 -26.56 -40.48
C GLY A 11 -23.38 -25.60 -40.86
N GLY A 12 -22.13 -26.01 -40.62
CA GLY A 12 -20.96 -25.26 -41.06
C GLY A 12 -20.65 -25.50 -42.53
N ILE A 13 -20.13 -24.47 -43.20
CA ILE A 13 -19.32 -24.59 -44.41
C ILE A 13 -18.23 -23.52 -44.37
N SER A 14 -16.99 -23.96 -44.59
CA SER A 14 -15.80 -23.14 -44.78
C SER A 14 -15.81 -22.41 -46.12
N CYS A 15 -15.22 -21.21 -46.18
CA CYS A 15 -14.43 -20.83 -47.36
C CYS A 15 -13.37 -19.78 -47.00
N ARG A 16 -12.15 -20.00 -47.48
CA ARG A 16 -11.00 -19.08 -47.42
C ARG A 16 -11.17 -17.99 -48.47
N THR A 17 -10.85 -16.74 -48.14
CA THR A 17 -10.26 -15.79 -49.10
C THR A 17 -9.34 -14.79 -48.39
N LYS A 18 -8.23 -14.52 -49.09
CA LYS A 18 -7.15 -13.59 -48.76
C LYS A 18 -7.61 -12.13 -48.89
N GLY A 19 -7.14 -11.29 -47.97
CA GLY A 19 -6.69 -9.92 -48.25
C GLY A 19 -7.74 -8.85 -48.56
N GLY A 20 -7.75 -7.80 -47.75
CA GLY A 20 -8.04 -6.44 -48.21
C GLY A 20 -9.37 -5.82 -47.79
N ALA A 21 -9.26 -4.73 -47.04
CA ALA A 21 -10.20 -3.62 -46.88
C ALA A 21 -11.51 -3.86 -46.07
N ILE A 22 -11.58 -3.15 -44.95
CA ILE A 22 -12.78 -2.90 -44.16
C ILE A 22 -13.70 -1.97 -44.97
N ALA A 23 -14.80 -2.50 -45.51
CA ALA A 23 -15.88 -1.70 -46.06
C ALA A 23 -16.95 -1.44 -44.98
N VAL A 24 -17.19 -0.16 -44.69
CA VAL A 24 -18.22 0.34 -43.77
C VAL A 24 -19.59 0.21 -44.44
N ASN A 25 -20.41 -0.76 -44.03
CA ASN A 25 -21.77 -0.92 -44.54
C ASN A 25 -22.76 -0.02 -43.79
N GLY A 26 -23.09 1.14 -44.38
CA GLY A 26 -24.32 1.88 -44.07
C GLY A 26 -25.49 1.32 -44.90
N ARG A 27 -26.61 0.95 -44.26
CA ARG A 27 -27.83 0.50 -44.94
C ARG A 27 -28.69 1.70 -45.34
N TYR A 28 -29.14 1.72 -46.59
CA TYR A 28 -30.22 2.60 -47.09
C TYR A 28 -31.51 1.78 -47.21
N GLN A 29 -32.65 2.33 -46.83
CA GLN A 29 -33.97 1.77 -47.15
C GLN A 29 -34.55 2.50 -48.37
N LEU A 30 -35.03 1.73 -49.34
CA LEU A 30 -35.80 2.20 -50.48
C LEU A 30 -37.28 2.22 -50.08
N HIS A 31 -37.93 3.35 -50.30
CA HIS A 31 -39.40 3.45 -50.28
C HIS A 31 -39.84 3.81 -51.70
N ASP A 32 -40.75 2.99 -52.23
CA ASP A 32 -41.27 3.05 -53.60
C ASP A 32 -42.71 3.58 -53.55
N ASP A 33 -42.85 4.85 -53.92
CA ASP A 33 -44.11 5.58 -53.85
C ASP A 33 -44.55 6.01 -55.27
N GLY A 34 -44.46 5.10 -56.24
CA GLY A 34 -45.34 5.08 -57.43
C GLY A 34 -45.36 6.30 -58.35
N ASN A 35 -44.41 7.23 -58.28
CA ASN A 35 -44.27 8.35 -59.22
C ASN A 35 -42.82 8.89 -59.22
N GLY A 36 -42.04 8.52 -60.23
CA GLY A 36 -40.92 9.29 -60.80
C GLY A 36 -39.83 9.81 -59.84
N ILE A 37 -38.66 9.16 -59.88
CA ILE A 37 -37.41 9.48 -59.16
C ILE A 37 -37.03 10.96 -59.25
N LYS A 38 -37.06 11.69 -58.11
CA LYS A 38 -36.30 12.94 -57.90
C LYS A 38 -35.80 13.05 -56.44
N GLU A 39 -34.48 13.26 -56.34
CA GLU A 39 -33.68 13.68 -55.16
C GLU A 39 -33.46 12.73 -53.97
N ARG A 40 -32.16 12.50 -53.66
CA ARG A 40 -31.65 11.80 -52.48
C ARG A 40 -31.48 12.79 -51.33
N LYS A 41 -32.27 12.69 -50.25
CA LYS A 41 -32.04 13.43 -49.00
C LYS A 41 -31.57 12.49 -47.87
N ARG A 42 -30.51 12.92 -47.17
CA ARG A 42 -29.94 12.29 -45.98
C ARG A 42 -30.89 12.56 -44.79
N VAL A 43 -31.36 11.52 -44.10
CA VAL A 43 -32.15 11.68 -42.87
C VAL A 43 -31.21 11.90 -41.68
N GLU A 44 -31.24 13.11 -41.10
CA GLU A 44 -30.67 13.39 -39.78
C GLU A 44 -31.65 12.95 -38.69
N TRP A 45 -31.19 12.12 -37.76
CA TRP A 45 -31.92 11.83 -36.53
C TRP A 45 -31.37 12.69 -35.39
N SER A 46 -32.17 13.66 -34.94
CA SER A 46 -31.91 14.44 -33.73
C SER A 46 -32.05 13.54 -32.50
N LYS A 47 -30.94 13.20 -31.83
CA LYS A 47 -30.98 12.69 -30.46
C LYS A 47 -30.99 13.87 -29.48
N LYS A 48 -32.19 14.26 -29.03
CA LYS A 48 -32.36 14.79 -27.67
C LYS A 48 -32.16 13.63 -26.70
N SER A 49 -31.01 13.60 -26.02
CA SER A 49 -30.87 12.92 -24.74
C SER A 49 -30.16 13.86 -23.78
N MET A 50 -30.78 14.08 -22.63
CA MET A 50 -30.35 14.95 -21.54
C MET A 50 -28.88 14.75 -21.17
N ALA A 51 -28.16 15.85 -21.05
CA ALA A 51 -26.80 15.89 -20.54
C ALA A 51 -26.77 15.52 -19.04
N PRO A 52 -25.82 14.70 -18.58
CA PRO A 52 -25.26 14.85 -17.26
C PRO A 52 -24.19 15.95 -17.32
N SER A 53 -24.46 17.08 -16.69
CA SER A 53 -23.46 18.11 -16.43
C SER A 53 -22.41 17.60 -15.44
N ALA A 54 -21.21 17.28 -15.93
CA ALA A 54 -19.91 17.60 -15.33
C ALA A 54 -18.77 16.91 -16.10
N PRO A 55 -17.90 17.66 -16.81
CA PRO A 55 -16.61 17.13 -17.26
C PRO A 55 -15.58 17.38 -16.17
N VAL A 56 -15.46 16.45 -15.21
CA VAL A 56 -14.27 16.36 -14.36
C VAL A 56 -13.83 14.91 -14.35
N LEU A 57 -12.57 14.68 -14.77
CA LEU A 57 -11.84 13.41 -14.80
C LEU A 57 -11.96 12.52 -16.05
N GLN A 58 -11.46 13.04 -17.18
CA GLN A 58 -10.85 12.22 -18.23
C GLN A 58 -9.32 12.44 -18.36
N HIS A 59 -8.68 12.97 -17.31
CA HIS A 59 -7.24 13.33 -17.33
C HIS A 59 -6.38 12.57 -16.30
N LEU A 60 -6.79 11.36 -15.90
CA LEU A 60 -5.90 10.44 -15.21
C LEU A 60 -5.48 9.33 -16.17
N LEU A 61 -4.20 9.39 -16.55
CA LEU A 61 -3.36 8.32 -17.11
C LEU A 61 -3.68 7.88 -18.54
N LYS A 62 -3.02 8.54 -19.50
CA LYS A 62 -2.51 7.90 -20.71
C LYS A 62 -1.00 8.11 -20.76
N GLU A 63 -0.25 7.11 -20.28
CA GLU A 63 1.21 7.03 -20.41
C GLU A 63 1.56 6.56 -21.83
N HIS A 64 1.66 7.43 -22.84
CA HIS A 64 2.35 7.06 -24.09
C HIS A 64 2.99 8.21 -24.90
N ASP A 65 2.88 9.47 -24.49
CA ASP A 65 3.54 10.58 -25.17
C ASP A 65 4.43 11.38 -24.21
N PHE A 66 5.67 10.93 -23.99
CA PHE A 66 6.68 11.77 -23.36
C PHE A 66 7.90 11.88 -24.29
N PRO A 67 8.21 13.09 -24.79
CA PRO A 67 9.28 13.28 -25.74
C PRO A 67 10.65 13.05 -25.08
N LEU A 68 11.60 12.56 -25.89
CA LEU A 68 13.02 12.56 -25.56
C LEU A 68 13.47 14.01 -25.24
N PRO A 69 14.34 14.22 -24.24
CA PRO A 69 14.69 15.56 -23.79
C PRO A 69 15.37 16.38 -24.89
N SER A 70 14.86 17.60 -25.11
CA SER A 70 15.58 18.67 -25.77
C SER A 70 16.66 19.23 -24.83
N SER A 71 17.79 19.63 -25.41
CA SER A 71 19.09 19.83 -24.77
C SER A 71 19.26 21.09 -23.91
N SER A 72 18.28 21.47 -23.09
CA SER A 72 18.41 22.66 -22.23
C SER A 72 17.76 22.48 -20.86
N ASN A 73 18.46 21.78 -19.96
CA ASN A 73 18.50 21.99 -18.50
C ASN A 73 19.34 20.86 -17.87
N THR A 74 20.65 20.93 -18.09
CA THR A 74 21.61 19.98 -17.53
C THR A 74 21.97 20.37 -16.09
N LEU A 75 21.26 19.78 -15.11
CA LEU A 75 21.98 19.23 -13.96
C LEU A 75 23.00 18.24 -14.54
N ASN A 76 24.28 18.39 -14.19
CA ASN A 76 25.35 17.62 -14.81
C ASN A 76 25.09 16.12 -14.62
N LEU A 77 24.76 15.42 -15.71
CA LEU A 77 24.68 13.95 -15.79
C LEU A 77 25.94 13.24 -15.25
N LYS A 78 27.06 13.96 -15.12
CA LYS A 78 28.33 13.49 -14.55
C LYS A 78 28.25 13.21 -13.04
N ASP A 79 27.39 13.90 -12.30
CA ASP A 79 27.27 13.71 -10.84
C ASP A 79 26.51 12.42 -10.47
N PHE A 80 25.77 11.85 -11.43
CA PHE A 80 25.01 10.60 -11.26
C PHE A 80 25.64 9.40 -11.98
N GLY A 81 26.96 9.44 -12.23
CA GLY A 81 27.76 8.23 -12.50
C GLY A 81 27.26 7.30 -13.61
N GLY A 82 26.63 7.83 -14.67
CA GLY A 82 26.12 7.03 -15.78
C GLY A 82 24.72 6.46 -15.57
N CYS A 83 23.75 7.29 -15.18
CA CYS A 83 22.32 6.93 -15.19
C CYS A 83 21.85 6.38 -16.55
N ASP A 84 21.04 5.32 -16.52
CA ASP A 84 20.28 4.82 -17.68
C ASP A 84 19.18 5.80 -18.10
N TYR A 85 18.66 6.59 -17.16
CA TYR A 85 17.60 7.56 -17.39
C TYR A 85 17.71 8.77 -16.45
N PHE A 86 17.41 9.96 -16.96
CA PHE A 86 17.28 11.18 -16.16
C PHE A 86 16.27 12.14 -16.80
N GLN A 87 15.37 12.69 -15.99
CA GLN A 87 14.40 13.69 -16.39
C GLN A 87 14.20 14.71 -15.25
N LEU A 88 14.54 15.97 -15.50
CA LEU A 88 14.18 17.08 -14.62
C LEU A 88 12.67 17.33 -14.71
N GLN A 89 12.02 17.48 -13.56
CA GLN A 89 10.60 17.79 -13.45
C GLN A 89 10.40 19.24 -13.00
N PRO A 90 9.19 19.81 -13.20
CA PRO A 90 8.82 21.09 -12.60
C PRO A 90 9.03 21.09 -11.08
N GLU A 91 9.16 22.27 -10.46
CA GLU A 91 9.33 22.41 -9.00
C GLU A 91 10.68 21.87 -8.47
N GLY A 92 11.68 21.64 -9.34
CA GLY A 92 13.06 21.38 -8.92
C GLY A 92 13.37 19.95 -8.50
N HIS A 93 12.46 19.00 -8.72
CA HIS A 93 12.68 17.58 -8.48
C HIS A 93 13.04 16.84 -9.78
N TYR A 94 13.53 15.61 -9.71
CA TYR A 94 13.90 14.83 -10.90
C TYR A 94 13.55 13.35 -10.77
N VAL A 95 13.36 12.70 -11.92
CA VAL A 95 13.16 11.26 -12.07
C VAL A 95 14.43 10.68 -12.70
N TYR A 96 14.95 9.59 -12.15
CA TYR A 96 16.20 8.99 -12.61
C TYR A 96 16.15 7.46 -12.52
N GLN A 97 17.04 6.80 -13.24
CA GLN A 97 17.29 5.37 -13.14
C GLN A 97 18.79 5.12 -13.20
N LEU A 98 19.36 4.52 -12.15
CA LEU A 98 20.74 4.05 -12.16
C LEU A 98 20.82 2.67 -12.83
N PRO A 99 21.98 2.32 -13.43
CA PRO A 99 22.21 0.98 -13.96
C PRO A 99 21.87 -0.10 -12.94
N GLY A 100 21.04 -1.07 -13.35
CA GLY A 100 20.64 -2.19 -12.50
C GLY A 100 19.66 -1.85 -11.37
N HIS A 101 19.10 -0.63 -11.33
CA HIS A 101 18.13 -0.19 -10.31
C HIS A 101 16.75 0.13 -10.91
N PRO A 102 15.68 0.06 -10.09
CA PRO A 102 14.37 0.56 -10.50
C PRO A 102 14.37 2.09 -10.61
N ARG A 103 13.59 2.63 -11.54
CA ARG A 103 13.36 4.07 -11.71
C ARG A 103 12.79 4.70 -10.44
N GLN A 104 13.38 5.82 -10.01
CA GLN A 104 13.01 6.59 -8.83
C GLN A 104 12.74 8.05 -9.18
N ALA A 105 12.10 8.77 -8.25
CA ALA A 105 12.10 10.21 -8.16
C ALA A 105 12.95 10.66 -6.96
N TYR A 106 13.53 11.84 -7.05
CA TYR A 106 14.21 12.53 -5.96
C TYR A 106 13.52 13.86 -5.72
N ILE A 107 12.89 14.02 -4.56
CA ILE A 107 12.02 15.16 -4.22
C ILE A 107 12.44 15.64 -2.84
N ASP A 108 12.79 16.93 -2.74
CA ASP A 108 13.15 17.60 -1.47
C ASP A 108 14.20 16.84 -0.63
N GLY A 109 15.20 16.25 -1.29
CA GLY A 109 16.28 15.52 -0.60
C GLY A 109 16.00 14.03 -0.34
N GLU A 110 14.79 13.55 -0.66
CA GLU A 110 14.33 12.19 -0.35
C GLU A 110 14.07 11.38 -1.64
N HIS A 111 14.23 10.05 -1.55
CA HIS A 111 13.91 9.12 -2.62
C HIS A 111 12.43 8.74 -2.61
N TRP A 112 11.83 8.66 -3.79
CA TRP A 112 10.39 8.40 -3.98
C TRP A 112 10.13 7.52 -5.20
N SER A 113 8.95 6.89 -5.23
CA SER A 113 8.44 6.31 -6.49
C SER A 113 8.16 7.43 -7.51
N PRO A 114 8.36 7.20 -8.83
CA PRO A 114 8.10 8.22 -9.84
C PRO A 114 6.65 8.73 -9.92
N ILE A 115 5.71 8.10 -9.23
CA ILE A 115 4.30 8.52 -9.21
C ILE A 115 4.04 9.70 -8.28
N PHE A 116 4.94 9.99 -7.33
CA PHE A 116 4.72 11.01 -6.32
C PHE A 116 5.01 12.40 -6.85
N LYS A 117 4.27 13.38 -6.33
CA LYS A 117 4.38 14.79 -6.68
C LYS A 117 4.79 15.59 -5.45
N PRO A 118 5.68 16.60 -5.56
CA PRO A 118 6.13 17.39 -4.42
C PRO A 118 4.97 18.03 -3.64
N ALA A 119 4.02 18.65 -4.34
CA ALA A 119 2.83 19.25 -3.72
C ALA A 119 2.00 18.24 -2.91
N CYS A 120 1.87 17.00 -3.40
CA CYS A 120 1.14 15.94 -2.68
C CYS A 120 1.89 15.52 -1.42
N ILE A 121 3.21 15.25 -1.52
CA ILE A 121 4.05 14.85 -0.38
C ILE A 121 4.03 15.93 0.71
N LYS A 122 4.32 17.19 0.33
CA LYS A 122 4.35 18.32 1.27
C LYS A 122 2.99 18.54 1.93
N GLY A 123 1.92 18.46 1.15
CA GLY A 123 0.56 18.63 1.64
C GLY A 123 0.10 17.51 2.56
N SER A 124 0.47 16.24 2.28
CA SER A 124 0.05 15.11 3.10
C SER A 124 0.77 15.02 4.44
N LYS A 125 2.04 15.45 4.54
CA LYS A 125 2.74 15.56 5.84
C LYS A 125 2.02 16.54 6.80
N ASN A 126 1.26 17.51 6.27
CA ASN A 126 0.50 18.53 7.01
C ASN A 126 -1.02 18.37 6.86
N LEU A 127 -1.50 17.15 6.62
CA LEU A 127 -2.91 16.90 6.38
C LEU A 127 -3.78 17.33 7.58
N LEU A 128 -4.84 18.08 7.32
CA LEU A 128 -5.86 18.37 8.33
C LEU A 128 -6.65 17.09 8.66
N LEU A 129 -6.45 16.60 9.87
CA LEU A 129 -7.07 15.39 10.39
C LEU A 129 -8.48 15.66 10.91
N ARG A 130 -9.29 14.61 10.89
CA ARG A 130 -10.59 14.53 11.55
C ARG A 130 -10.49 13.53 12.70
N ASP A 131 -11.32 13.74 13.71
CA ASP A 131 -11.33 12.90 14.92
C ASP A 131 -11.64 11.43 14.61
N ASP A 132 -12.32 11.15 13.50
CA ASP A 132 -12.75 9.83 13.06
C ASP A 132 -11.91 9.25 11.91
N ASP A 133 -10.74 9.82 11.63
CA ASP A 133 -9.81 9.27 10.65
C ASP A 133 -9.19 7.95 11.13
N VAL A 134 -9.07 7.01 10.21
CA VAL A 134 -8.39 5.74 10.40
C VAL A 134 -7.28 5.61 9.37
N PHE A 135 -6.04 5.44 9.82
CA PHE A 135 -4.88 5.24 8.97
C PHE A 135 -4.44 3.78 8.97
N VAL A 136 -4.21 3.22 7.78
CA VAL A 136 -3.46 1.99 7.58
C VAL A 136 -2.03 2.36 7.22
N CYS A 137 -1.12 2.10 8.15
CA CYS A 137 0.29 2.48 8.11
C CYS A 137 1.16 1.23 7.95
N THR A 138 2.05 1.20 6.96
CA THR A 138 2.93 0.05 6.72
C THR A 138 4.17 0.49 6.00
N TYR A 139 5.33 -0.12 6.23
CA TYR A 139 6.37 -0.09 5.20
C TYR A 139 5.81 -0.76 3.92
N PRO A 140 6.19 -0.34 2.69
CA PRO A 140 5.71 -0.98 1.48
C PRO A 140 5.81 -2.51 1.58
N LYS A 141 4.74 -3.20 1.17
CA LYS A 141 4.65 -4.67 1.09
C LYS A 141 4.48 -5.43 2.42
N CYS A 142 4.17 -4.74 3.52
CA CYS A 142 3.81 -5.35 4.80
C CYS A 142 2.30 -5.63 4.97
N GLY A 143 1.58 -5.95 3.89
CA GLY A 143 0.15 -6.35 3.99
C GLY A 143 -0.88 -5.22 3.94
N THR A 144 -0.52 -4.03 3.46
CA THR A 144 -1.42 -2.85 3.43
C THR A 144 -2.77 -3.11 2.80
N THR A 145 -2.80 -3.71 1.59
CA THR A 145 -4.04 -4.01 0.86
C THR A 145 -4.96 -4.94 1.65
N TRP A 146 -4.39 -5.88 2.41
CA TRP A 146 -5.15 -6.82 3.22
C TRP A 146 -5.87 -6.13 4.37
N ILE A 147 -5.16 -5.25 5.08
CA ILE A 147 -5.73 -4.48 6.20
C ILE A 147 -6.73 -3.46 5.71
N GLN A 148 -6.44 -2.76 4.61
CA GLN A 148 -7.39 -1.84 3.98
C GLN A 148 -8.68 -2.57 3.58
N HIS A 149 -8.57 -3.79 3.03
CA HIS A 149 -9.72 -4.61 2.65
C HIS A 149 -10.56 -5.03 3.87
N ILE A 150 -9.92 -5.45 4.97
CA ILE A 150 -10.61 -5.77 6.23
C ILE A 150 -11.30 -4.53 6.80
N CYS A 151 -10.58 -3.41 6.93
CA CYS A 151 -11.15 -2.17 7.48
C CYS A 151 -12.31 -1.66 6.63
N ALA A 152 -12.20 -1.72 5.30
CA ALA A 152 -13.27 -1.28 4.42
C ALA A 152 -14.55 -2.12 4.56
N GLN A 153 -14.44 -3.45 4.77
CA GLN A 153 -15.60 -4.30 5.09
C GLN A 153 -16.25 -3.93 6.43
N LEU A 154 -15.43 -3.61 7.43
CA LEU A 154 -15.90 -3.30 8.78
C LEU A 154 -16.50 -1.89 8.89
N MET A 155 -16.05 -0.95 8.06
CA MET A 155 -16.46 0.46 8.13
C MET A 155 -17.58 0.82 7.15
N ASN A 156 -17.66 0.18 5.98
CA ASN A 156 -18.57 0.61 4.92
C ASN A 156 -19.66 -0.44 4.63
N ASP A 157 -20.93 -0.01 4.67
CA ASP A 157 -22.09 -0.86 4.33
C ASP A 157 -22.08 -1.37 2.89
N SER A 158 -21.59 -0.56 1.96
CA SER A 158 -21.63 -0.83 0.52
C SER A 158 -20.29 -1.28 -0.04
N TYR A 159 -19.40 -1.86 0.79
CA TYR A 159 -18.12 -2.33 0.31
C TYR A 159 -18.26 -3.61 -0.52
N GLY A 160 -17.95 -3.50 -1.81
CA GLY A 160 -18.04 -4.61 -2.77
C GLY A 160 -17.24 -4.34 -4.04
N PRO A 161 -17.30 -5.25 -5.04
CA PRO A 161 -16.58 -5.13 -6.31
C PRO A 161 -17.20 -4.11 -7.30
N GLU A 162 -18.23 -3.36 -6.89
CA GLU A 162 -18.91 -2.40 -7.75
C GLU A 162 -18.00 -1.23 -8.16
N ALA A 163 -18.21 -0.71 -9.38
CA ALA A 163 -17.42 0.40 -9.93
C ALA A 163 -17.50 1.64 -9.03
N GLY A 164 -16.36 2.28 -8.74
CA GLY A 164 -16.26 3.37 -7.79
C GLY A 164 -15.87 2.95 -6.37
N ASN A 165 -15.93 1.66 -6.03
CA ASN A 165 -15.44 1.09 -4.77
C ASN A 165 -13.99 0.60 -4.85
N GLU A 166 -13.22 1.03 -5.87
CA GLU A 166 -11.82 0.68 -5.98
C GLU A 166 -11.06 1.11 -4.72
N LEU A 167 -10.20 0.25 -4.20
CA LEU A 167 -9.56 0.48 -2.91
C LEU A 167 -8.67 1.73 -2.91
N SER A 168 -8.13 2.09 -4.07
CA SER A 168 -7.33 3.31 -4.25
C SER A 168 -8.14 4.61 -4.12
N ARG A 169 -9.47 4.55 -4.22
CA ARG A 169 -10.39 5.69 -4.08
C ARG A 169 -11.04 5.72 -2.71
N THR A 170 -11.47 4.56 -2.22
CA THR A 170 -12.14 4.42 -0.92
C THR A 170 -11.15 4.39 0.24
N SER A 171 -9.90 4.00 -0.02
CA SER A 171 -8.78 4.10 0.91
C SER A 171 -7.52 4.63 0.22
N PRO A 172 -7.48 5.93 -0.09
CA PRO A 172 -6.39 6.53 -0.85
C PRO A 172 -5.09 6.61 -0.05
N MET A 173 -3.98 6.53 -0.77
CA MET A 173 -2.64 6.83 -0.26
C MET A 173 -2.46 8.34 -0.16
N ILE A 174 -2.29 8.88 1.04
CA ILE A 174 -2.28 10.33 1.29
C ILE A 174 -1.15 11.02 0.53
N GLU A 175 0.04 10.43 0.50
CA GLU A 175 1.23 10.98 -0.14
C GLU A 175 1.16 10.97 -1.67
N ARG A 176 0.26 10.17 -2.25
CA ARG A 176 -0.02 10.13 -3.68
C ARG A 176 -1.14 11.08 -4.08
N MET A 177 -2.21 11.12 -3.29
CA MET A 177 -3.44 11.83 -3.66
C MET A 177 -3.44 13.30 -3.20
N GLY A 178 -2.73 13.61 -2.12
CA GLY A 178 -2.61 14.96 -1.58
C GLY A 178 -3.87 15.46 -0.85
N PRO A 179 -3.74 16.56 -0.09
CA PRO A 179 -4.78 17.04 0.82
C PRO A 179 -6.09 17.41 0.11
N ASP A 180 -6.04 17.94 -1.12
CA ASP A 180 -7.24 18.35 -1.88
C ASP A 180 -8.18 17.19 -2.17
N TYR A 181 -7.64 16.01 -2.47
CA TYR A 181 -8.46 14.81 -2.69
C TYR A 181 -9.00 14.29 -1.36
N ILE A 182 -8.12 14.18 -0.36
CA ILE A 182 -8.44 13.64 0.96
C ILE A 182 -9.48 14.50 1.71
N GLY A 183 -9.44 15.82 1.52
CA GLY A 183 -10.40 16.77 2.08
C GLY A 183 -11.83 16.60 1.55
N LYS A 184 -11.98 16.07 0.33
CA LYS A 184 -13.30 15.84 -0.33
C LYS A 184 -13.96 14.53 0.08
N LEU A 185 -13.23 13.63 0.75
CA LEU A 185 -13.80 12.37 1.23
C LEU A 185 -14.79 12.61 2.38
N LYS A 186 -15.84 11.79 2.41
CA LYS A 186 -16.79 11.75 3.54
C LYS A 186 -16.14 11.06 4.73
N SER A 187 -16.58 11.46 5.92
CA SER A 187 -16.20 10.82 7.18
C SER A 187 -17.06 9.57 7.47
N PRO A 188 -16.54 8.55 8.18
CA PRO A 188 -15.13 8.42 8.58
C PRO A 188 -14.22 8.10 7.39
N ARG A 189 -12.98 8.63 7.39
CA ARG A 189 -12.03 8.38 6.29
C ARG A 189 -11.13 7.20 6.64
N LEU A 190 -11.09 6.19 5.77
CA LEU A 190 -10.06 5.16 5.79
C LEU A 190 -8.91 5.60 4.88
N LEU A 191 -7.74 5.87 5.44
CA LEU A 191 -6.59 6.43 4.75
C LEU A 191 -5.43 5.45 4.74
N LYS A 192 -4.61 5.46 3.70
CA LYS A 192 -3.39 4.66 3.61
C LYS A 192 -2.18 5.56 3.62
N THR A 193 -1.09 5.09 4.24
CA THR A 193 0.23 5.69 4.07
C THR A 193 1.36 4.70 4.27
N HIS A 194 2.50 4.99 3.66
CA HIS A 194 3.78 4.34 3.92
C HIS A 194 4.76 5.23 4.68
N TYR A 195 4.29 6.32 5.30
CA TYR A 195 5.14 7.14 6.17
C TYR A 195 5.59 6.41 7.43
N ASP A 196 6.84 6.68 7.79
CA ASP A 196 7.35 6.43 9.13
C ASP A 196 6.61 7.31 10.15
N TRP A 197 6.81 7.05 11.44
CA TRP A 197 6.11 7.82 12.46
C TRP A 197 6.44 9.31 12.39
N ARG A 198 7.67 9.68 12.00
CA ARG A 198 8.13 11.08 11.96
C ARG A 198 7.32 11.92 10.97
N ASN A 199 7.11 11.40 9.75
CA ASN A 199 6.43 12.11 8.67
C ASN A 199 4.89 12.00 8.71
N LEU A 200 4.35 11.09 9.52
CA LEU A 200 2.92 10.87 9.66
C LEU A 200 2.19 12.08 10.27
N PRO A 201 1.07 12.56 9.71
CA PRO A 201 0.19 13.50 10.39
C PRO A 201 -0.47 12.83 11.59
N LYS A 202 -0.37 13.45 12.77
CA LYS A 202 -0.79 12.89 14.06
C LYS A 202 -1.96 13.64 14.67
N GLY A 203 -2.96 12.90 15.16
CA GLY A 203 -4.10 13.44 15.91
C GLY A 203 -4.43 12.51 17.06
N SER A 204 -4.77 13.08 18.22
CA SER A 204 -4.99 12.30 19.46
C SER A 204 -6.21 11.37 19.40
N LYS A 205 -7.17 11.65 18.51
CA LYS A 205 -8.40 10.86 18.33
C LYS A 205 -8.39 9.99 17.07
N ALA A 206 -7.59 10.36 16.07
CA ALA A 206 -7.39 9.54 14.88
C ALA A 206 -6.76 8.20 15.26
N LYS A 207 -7.12 7.15 14.54
CA LYS A 207 -6.66 5.77 14.80
C LYS A 207 -5.62 5.36 13.78
N TYR A 208 -4.58 4.65 14.22
CA TYR A 208 -3.47 4.21 13.38
C TYR A 208 -3.31 2.69 13.49
N ILE A 209 -3.51 1.97 12.39
CA ILE A 209 -3.26 0.54 12.30
C ILE A 209 -1.92 0.36 11.60
N TYR A 210 -0.88 0.07 12.39
CA TYR A 210 0.45 -0.21 11.88
C TYR A 210 0.66 -1.71 11.68
N CYS A 211 1.17 -2.12 10.53
CA CYS A 211 1.56 -3.51 10.30
C CYS A 211 2.99 -3.63 9.80
N VAL A 212 3.72 -4.53 10.45
CA VAL A 212 5.07 -4.93 10.09
C VAL A 212 5.08 -6.37 9.57
N ARG A 213 6.03 -6.69 8.71
CA ARG A 213 6.27 -8.02 8.16
C ARG A 213 7.75 -8.33 8.23
N ASN A 214 8.14 -9.58 8.38
CA ASN A 214 9.54 -9.97 8.37
C ASN A 214 10.28 -9.36 7.15
N PRO A 215 11.49 -8.81 7.34
CA PRO A 215 12.18 -8.06 6.30
C PRO A 215 12.53 -8.91 5.07
N LYS A 216 12.75 -10.22 5.24
CA LYS A 216 13.10 -11.12 4.13
C LYS A 216 11.94 -11.24 3.13
N ASP A 217 10.74 -11.58 3.59
CA ASP A 217 9.56 -11.62 2.72
C ASP A 217 9.10 -10.25 2.25
N CYS A 218 9.29 -9.21 3.07
CA CYS A 218 9.01 -7.83 2.68
C CYS A 218 9.84 -7.45 1.44
N LEU A 219 11.16 -7.67 1.49
CA LEU A 219 12.08 -7.45 0.37
C LEU A 219 11.68 -8.28 -0.84
N THR A 220 11.46 -9.60 -0.69
CA THR A 220 11.03 -10.46 -1.79
C THR A 220 9.74 -9.96 -2.44
N SER A 221 8.75 -9.54 -1.65
CA SER A 221 7.52 -8.98 -2.18
C SER A 221 7.74 -7.65 -2.89
N TYR A 222 8.70 -6.84 -2.43
CA TYR A 222 9.00 -5.53 -3.00
C TYR A 222 9.76 -5.64 -4.33
N TYR A 223 10.68 -6.60 -4.43
CA TYR A 223 11.34 -6.95 -5.69
C TYR A 223 10.31 -7.27 -6.78
N PHE A 224 9.40 -8.21 -6.53
CA PHE A 224 8.38 -8.58 -7.53
C PHE A 224 7.38 -7.45 -7.82
N HIS A 225 7.13 -6.57 -6.85
CA HIS A 225 6.33 -5.38 -7.09
C HIS A 225 7.02 -4.45 -8.09
N ASN A 226 8.34 -4.21 -7.95
CA ASN A 226 9.10 -3.39 -8.89
C ASN A 226 9.23 -4.02 -10.27
N GLN A 227 9.38 -5.35 -10.36
CA GLN A 227 9.37 -6.05 -11.65
C GLN A 227 8.01 -5.93 -12.36
N ASN A 228 6.90 -6.00 -11.61
CA ASN A 228 5.56 -6.03 -12.21
C ASN A 228 5.02 -4.64 -12.56
N PHE A 229 5.34 -3.61 -11.76
CA PHE A 229 4.81 -2.27 -11.99
C PHE A 229 5.62 -1.55 -13.07
N LYS A 230 4.96 -1.14 -14.16
CA LYS A 230 5.61 -0.53 -15.33
C LYS A 230 6.44 0.69 -14.97
N ILE A 231 5.96 1.49 -14.02
CA ILE A 231 6.55 2.76 -13.60
C ILE A 231 8.00 2.64 -13.09
N TYR A 232 8.37 1.52 -12.48
CA TYR A 232 9.72 1.31 -11.96
C TYR A 232 10.71 0.85 -13.02
N ASN A 233 10.24 0.51 -14.22
CA ASN A 233 11.09 0.07 -15.33
C ASN A 233 12.13 -1.02 -14.93
N TYR A 234 11.71 -2.02 -14.15
CA TYR A 234 12.60 -3.00 -13.52
C TYR A 234 12.27 -4.45 -13.89
N GLU A 235 11.65 -4.69 -15.06
CA GLU A 235 11.18 -6.03 -15.47
C GLU A 235 12.27 -7.10 -15.47
N PHE A 236 13.46 -6.74 -15.95
CA PHE A 236 14.62 -7.63 -16.07
C PHE A 236 15.67 -7.39 -14.98
N GLY A 237 15.32 -6.63 -13.94
CA GLY A 237 16.19 -6.42 -12.79
C GLY A 237 16.38 -7.71 -11.99
N THR A 238 17.55 -7.88 -11.37
CA THR A 238 17.92 -9.08 -10.62
C THR A 238 17.56 -8.94 -9.14
N PHE A 239 17.39 -10.09 -8.48
CA PHE A 239 17.15 -10.12 -7.04
C PHE A 239 18.33 -9.53 -6.27
N ASP A 240 19.57 -9.86 -6.66
CA ASP A 240 20.79 -9.40 -5.99
C ASP A 240 20.95 -7.87 -6.01
N ASN A 241 20.71 -7.23 -7.16
CA ASN A 241 20.74 -5.77 -7.25
C ASN A 241 19.64 -5.14 -6.39
N PHE A 242 18.44 -5.74 -6.40
CA PHE A 242 17.35 -5.26 -5.56
C PHE A 242 17.63 -5.47 -4.06
N PHE A 243 18.33 -6.55 -3.70
CA PHE A 243 18.73 -6.82 -2.33
C PHE A 243 19.67 -5.72 -1.81
N GLU A 244 20.74 -5.40 -2.55
CA GLU A 244 21.64 -4.31 -2.17
C GLU A 244 20.91 -2.98 -2.08
N TRP A 245 19.98 -2.72 -3.01
CA TRP A 245 19.19 -1.50 -3.00
C TRP A 245 18.26 -1.42 -1.78
N PHE A 246 17.56 -2.50 -1.42
CA PHE A 246 16.69 -2.55 -0.24
C PHE A 246 17.48 -2.38 1.08
N MET A 247 18.69 -2.93 1.13
CA MET A 247 19.58 -2.78 2.29
C MET A 247 20.19 -1.38 2.42
N SER A 248 20.03 -0.53 1.40
CA SER A 248 20.42 0.89 1.45
C SER A 248 19.32 1.77 2.07
N ASP A 249 19.58 3.06 2.18
CA ASP A 249 18.62 4.11 2.53
C ASP A 249 18.06 4.84 1.30
N LYS A 250 18.46 4.44 0.09
CA LYS A 250 18.17 5.12 -1.19
C LYS A 250 16.90 4.61 -1.88
N ILE A 251 15.90 4.25 -1.09
CA ILE A 251 14.61 3.71 -1.53
C ILE A 251 13.46 4.56 -0.99
N ALA A 252 12.33 4.58 -1.71
CA ALA A 252 11.13 5.24 -1.24
C ALA A 252 10.74 4.79 0.17
N PHE A 253 10.41 5.75 1.03
CA PHE A 253 10.11 5.55 2.47
C PHE A 253 11.31 5.15 3.34
N GLY A 254 12.52 5.19 2.78
CA GLY A 254 13.79 5.03 3.49
C GLY A 254 14.07 3.60 3.94
N ASN A 255 14.99 3.49 4.89
CA ASN A 255 15.41 2.19 5.42
C ASN A 255 14.28 1.51 6.22
N TYR A 256 14.03 0.22 5.92
CA TYR A 256 12.99 -0.58 6.56
C TYR A 256 13.11 -0.62 8.10
N TYR A 257 14.33 -0.76 8.63
CA TYR A 257 14.54 -0.89 10.08
C TYR A 257 14.24 0.44 10.77
N TRP A 258 14.70 1.57 10.22
CA TRP A 258 14.38 2.89 10.77
C TRP A 258 12.88 3.19 10.72
N HIS A 259 12.20 2.72 9.68
CA HIS A 259 10.75 2.79 9.61
C HIS A 259 10.12 2.05 10.79
N LEU A 260 10.48 0.77 11.03
CA LEU A 260 10.00 0.01 12.18
C LEU A 260 10.34 0.67 13.53
N LEU A 261 11.61 1.04 13.72
CA LEU A 261 12.10 1.65 14.96
C LEU A 261 11.37 2.96 15.29
N SER A 262 10.94 3.72 14.29
CA SER A 262 10.13 4.94 14.52
C SER A 262 8.74 4.64 15.10
N TRP A 263 8.18 3.47 14.84
CA TRP A 263 6.85 3.05 15.27
C TRP A 263 6.86 2.26 16.59
N LEU A 264 7.96 1.57 16.91
CA LEU A 264 8.05 0.73 18.12
C LEU A 264 7.72 1.46 19.44
N PRO A 265 8.15 2.71 19.68
CA PRO A 265 7.80 3.44 20.92
C PRO A 265 6.30 3.64 21.12
N HIS A 266 5.52 3.57 20.04
CA HIS A 266 4.08 3.86 20.00
C HIS A 266 3.22 2.60 20.03
N ILE A 267 3.82 1.41 20.22
CA ILE A 267 3.10 0.13 20.20
C ILE A 267 2.00 0.03 21.26
N ASN A 268 2.13 0.77 22.36
CA ASN A 268 1.18 0.79 23.48
C ASN A 268 0.28 2.04 23.49
N ASP A 269 0.39 2.91 22.49
CA ASP A 269 -0.47 4.10 22.40
C ASP A 269 -1.91 3.66 22.15
N GLN A 270 -2.88 4.23 22.87
CA GLN A 270 -4.28 3.78 22.83
C GLN A 270 -4.92 3.89 21.44
N ASN A 271 -4.46 4.84 20.63
CA ASN A 271 -4.92 5.07 19.27
C ASN A 271 -4.02 4.42 18.21
N VAL A 272 -3.14 3.48 18.60
CA VAL A 272 -2.29 2.69 17.70
C VAL A 272 -2.58 1.20 17.90
N LEU A 273 -2.95 0.51 16.81
CA LEU A 273 -3.01 -0.94 16.74
C LEU A 273 -1.81 -1.45 15.98
N PHE A 274 -0.96 -2.21 16.65
CA PHE A 274 0.22 -2.83 16.05
C PHE A 274 -0.09 -4.28 15.66
N LEU A 275 0.20 -4.61 14.39
CA LEU A 275 0.00 -5.93 13.81
C LEU A 275 1.30 -6.48 13.23
N ARG A 276 1.42 -7.80 13.22
CA ARG A 276 2.45 -8.52 12.46
C ARG A 276 1.77 -9.32 11.36
N TYR A 277 2.27 -9.21 10.14
CA TYR A 277 1.72 -9.90 8.97
C TYR A 277 1.62 -11.42 9.19
N GLU A 278 2.63 -12.01 9.84
CA GLU A 278 2.72 -13.44 10.11
C GLU A 278 1.67 -13.90 11.11
N ASP A 279 1.34 -13.09 12.12
CA ASP A 279 0.24 -13.39 13.05
C ASP A 279 -1.10 -13.37 12.33
N MET A 280 -1.31 -12.40 11.42
CA MET A 280 -2.52 -12.33 10.60
C MET A 280 -2.63 -13.53 9.65
N TRP A 281 -1.50 -14.00 9.13
CA TRP A 281 -1.44 -15.18 8.27
C TRP A 281 -1.74 -16.47 9.04
N ALA A 282 -1.22 -16.61 10.26
CA ALA A 282 -1.45 -17.76 11.11
C ALA A 282 -2.89 -17.83 11.64
N ASP A 283 -3.44 -16.70 12.09
CA ASP A 283 -4.83 -16.62 12.60
C ASP A 283 -5.51 -15.32 12.15
N LEU A 284 -6.05 -15.37 10.93
CA LEU A 284 -6.79 -14.26 10.34
C LEU A 284 -8.02 -13.88 11.17
N ARG A 285 -8.71 -14.87 11.77
CA ARG A 285 -9.94 -14.63 12.51
C ARG A 285 -9.69 -13.77 13.74
N THR A 286 -8.64 -14.07 14.48
CA THR A 286 -8.21 -13.27 15.63
C THR A 286 -7.73 -11.88 15.21
N ALA A 287 -7.00 -11.76 14.09
CA ALA A 287 -6.59 -10.46 13.56
C ALA A 287 -7.79 -9.57 13.18
N VAL A 288 -8.79 -10.12 12.49
CA VAL A 288 -10.02 -9.39 12.13
C VAL A 288 -10.76 -8.91 13.38
N LYS A 289 -10.89 -9.77 14.40
CA LYS A 289 -11.48 -9.38 15.70
C LYS A 289 -10.73 -8.20 16.34
N LYS A 290 -9.40 -8.28 16.43
CA LYS A 290 -8.57 -7.19 16.98
C LYS A 290 -8.78 -5.88 16.23
N ILE A 291 -8.82 -5.92 14.90
CA ILE A 291 -9.10 -4.73 14.07
C ILE A 291 -10.50 -4.18 14.35
N GLY A 292 -11.53 -5.03 14.37
CA GLY A 292 -12.91 -4.59 14.63
C GLY A 292 -13.09 -3.93 15.98
N HIS A 293 -12.55 -4.52 17.05
CA HIS A 293 -12.59 -3.94 18.40
C HIS A 293 -11.81 -2.63 18.49
N PHE A 294 -10.64 -2.54 17.85
CA PHE A 294 -9.86 -1.31 17.80
C PHE A 294 -10.59 -0.19 17.05
N LEU A 295 -11.26 -0.51 15.93
CA LEU A 295 -12.10 0.44 15.19
C LEU A 295 -13.32 0.88 16.00
N GLY A 296 -13.89 -0.01 16.81
CA GLY A 296 -15.00 0.27 17.72
C GLY A 296 -16.34 0.48 17.00
N GLY A 297 -17.37 0.85 17.77
CA GLY A 297 -18.73 1.07 17.26
C GLY A 297 -19.24 -0.11 16.44
N LYS A 298 -19.78 0.18 15.25
CA LYS A 298 -20.28 -0.84 14.32
C LYS A 298 -19.25 -1.91 13.95
N ALA A 299 -17.96 -1.56 13.84
CA ALA A 299 -16.92 -2.53 13.51
C ALA A 299 -16.74 -3.58 14.64
N ALA A 300 -16.89 -3.16 15.90
CA ALA A 300 -16.89 -4.06 17.05
C ALA A 300 -18.12 -4.97 17.06
N GLU A 301 -19.31 -4.42 16.80
CA GLU A 301 -20.57 -5.18 16.69
C GLU A 301 -20.48 -6.27 15.61
N ILE A 302 -19.90 -5.96 14.45
CA ILE A 302 -19.69 -6.91 13.35
C ILE A 302 -18.80 -8.09 13.78
N VAL A 303 -17.71 -7.83 14.53
CA VAL A 303 -16.77 -8.89 14.90
C VAL A 303 -17.18 -9.69 16.13
N ASP A 304 -18.13 -9.17 16.93
CA ASP A 304 -18.76 -9.88 18.04
C ASP A 304 -19.90 -10.81 17.55
N ASN A 305 -20.50 -10.50 16.41
CA ASN A 305 -21.41 -11.42 15.72
C ASN A 305 -20.60 -12.47 14.93
N ASN A 306 -20.71 -13.74 15.32
CA ASN A 306 -19.94 -14.82 14.70
C ASN A 306 -20.19 -14.98 13.20
N ASP A 307 -21.43 -14.82 12.72
CA ASP A 307 -21.77 -15.01 11.30
C ASP A 307 -21.19 -13.88 10.45
N GLN A 308 -21.30 -12.64 10.94
CA GLN A 308 -20.74 -11.48 10.25
C GLN A 308 -19.22 -11.49 10.26
N LEU A 309 -18.59 -11.85 11.38
CA LEU A 309 -17.15 -12.06 11.46
C LEU A 309 -16.68 -13.11 10.46
N GLU A 310 -17.34 -14.27 10.42
CA GLU A 310 -16.96 -15.36 9.54
C GLU A 310 -17.07 -14.95 8.06
N LYS A 311 -18.06 -14.12 7.70
CA LYS A 311 -18.14 -13.50 6.38
C LYS A 311 -16.91 -12.65 6.07
N VAL A 312 -16.55 -11.72 6.95
CA VAL A 312 -15.38 -10.83 6.76
C VAL A 312 -14.09 -11.64 6.65
N VAL A 313 -13.92 -12.67 7.49
CA VAL A 313 -12.75 -13.56 7.46
C VAL A 313 -12.67 -14.30 6.12
N ASN A 314 -13.77 -14.89 5.65
CA ASN A 314 -13.80 -15.66 4.40
C ASN A 314 -13.53 -14.80 3.17
N GLU A 315 -14.09 -13.59 3.11
CA GLU A 315 -13.81 -12.63 2.04
C GLU A 315 -12.36 -12.13 2.08
N SER A 316 -11.78 -12.02 3.28
CA SER A 316 -10.40 -11.57 3.49
C SER A 316 -9.35 -12.68 3.33
N LYS A 317 -9.72 -13.93 3.04
CA LYS A 317 -8.73 -14.97 2.69
C LYS A 317 -8.00 -14.56 1.40
N ILE A 318 -6.69 -14.81 1.35
CA ILE A 318 -5.87 -14.44 0.18
C ILE A 318 -6.44 -15.00 -1.13
N ASP A 319 -6.89 -16.25 -1.14
CA ASP A 319 -7.46 -16.86 -2.34
C ASP A 319 -8.82 -16.28 -2.74
N SER A 320 -9.60 -15.76 -1.78
CA SER A 320 -10.79 -14.97 -2.07
C SER A 320 -10.40 -13.65 -2.73
N MET A 321 -9.44 -12.92 -2.15
CA MET A 321 -8.97 -11.64 -2.69
C MET A 321 -8.34 -11.79 -4.08
N LYS A 322 -7.65 -12.90 -4.37
CA LYS A 322 -7.04 -13.17 -5.69
C LYS A 322 -8.07 -13.25 -6.83
N LYS A 323 -9.34 -13.52 -6.53
CA LYS A 323 -10.41 -13.59 -7.55
C LYS A 323 -10.74 -12.22 -8.15
N ASP A 324 -10.40 -11.13 -7.46
CA ASP A 324 -10.72 -9.75 -7.85
C ASP A 324 -9.47 -8.86 -7.91
N GLN A 325 -8.49 -9.24 -8.74
CA GLN A 325 -7.21 -8.53 -8.86
C GLN A 325 -7.36 -7.04 -9.22
N SER A 326 -8.35 -6.73 -10.08
CA SER A 326 -8.62 -5.38 -10.58
C SER A 326 -9.01 -4.39 -9.50
N ARG A 327 -9.63 -4.87 -8.41
CA ARG A 327 -10.05 -4.02 -7.28
C ARG A 327 -8.88 -3.46 -6.48
N TRP A 328 -7.76 -4.19 -6.45
CA TRP A 328 -6.57 -3.79 -5.68
C TRP A 328 -5.70 -2.81 -6.45
N PHE A 329 -5.58 -3.00 -7.77
CA PHE A 329 -4.83 -2.10 -8.64
C PHE A 329 -5.24 -2.28 -10.12
N PRO A 330 -5.28 -1.19 -10.92
CA PRO A 330 -5.62 -1.31 -12.34
C PRO A 330 -4.56 -2.08 -13.12
N ALA A 331 -4.98 -3.13 -13.83
CA ALA A 331 -4.09 -4.08 -14.52
C ALA A 331 -3.22 -3.42 -15.62
N ASP A 332 -3.69 -2.34 -16.24
CA ASP A 332 -2.95 -1.65 -17.32
C ASP A 332 -1.61 -1.05 -16.88
N ASN A 333 -1.44 -0.83 -15.57
CA ASN A 333 -0.20 -0.33 -14.99
C ASN A 333 0.79 -1.46 -14.63
N LEU A 334 0.36 -2.72 -14.79
CA LEU A 334 1.13 -3.93 -14.46
C LEU A 334 1.63 -4.62 -15.74
N ARG A 335 2.67 -5.44 -15.61
CA ARG A 335 3.25 -6.26 -16.69
C ARG A 335 2.62 -7.64 -16.72
N GLY A 336 1.28 -7.68 -16.79
CA GLY A 336 0.51 -8.92 -16.95
C GLY A 336 0.52 -9.90 -15.77
N LYS A 337 1.34 -9.68 -14.73
CA LYS A 337 1.34 -10.50 -13.51
C LYS A 337 0.29 -9.96 -12.52
N PRO A 338 -0.37 -10.84 -11.74
CA PRO A 338 -1.36 -10.42 -10.75
C PRO A 338 -0.74 -9.53 -9.66
N PHE A 339 -1.55 -8.62 -9.08
CA PHE A 339 -1.12 -7.75 -7.98
C PHE A 339 -0.90 -8.56 -6.68
N ILE A 340 -1.87 -9.41 -6.32
CA ILE A 340 -1.71 -10.40 -5.25
C ILE A 340 -0.97 -11.60 -5.84
N ARG A 341 0.34 -11.64 -5.59
CA ARG A 341 1.27 -12.64 -6.15
C ARG A 341 1.07 -14.04 -5.58
N LYS A 342 1.40 -14.25 -4.31
CA LYS A 342 1.24 -15.53 -3.59
C LYS A 342 0.42 -15.36 -2.32
N GLY A 343 0.77 -14.38 -1.50
CA GLY A 343 0.37 -14.32 -0.07
C GLY A 343 1.17 -15.35 0.74
N GLY A 344 1.08 -15.28 2.06
CA GLY A 344 1.77 -16.20 2.96
C GLY A 344 3.16 -15.74 3.40
N SER A 345 3.86 -16.64 4.08
CA SER A 345 5.13 -16.38 4.76
C SER A 345 6.23 -17.36 4.34
N ARG A 346 7.49 -16.98 4.53
CA ARG A 346 8.72 -17.73 4.21
C ARG A 346 9.00 -17.96 2.72
N ASP A 347 8.35 -17.22 1.83
CA ASP A 347 8.63 -17.33 0.40
C ASP A 347 10.01 -16.80 0.03
N TRP A 348 10.61 -15.98 0.89
CA TRP A 348 11.99 -15.50 0.79
C TRP A 348 13.03 -16.61 0.60
N LYS A 349 12.80 -17.82 1.16
CA LYS A 349 13.71 -18.98 1.01
C LYS A 349 13.93 -19.39 -0.45
N ASN A 350 12.98 -19.08 -1.34
CA ASN A 350 13.08 -19.39 -2.76
C ASN A 350 13.98 -18.43 -3.56
N TYR A 351 14.47 -17.35 -2.93
CA TYR A 351 15.12 -16.24 -3.65
C TYR A 351 16.43 -15.78 -3.02
N PHE A 352 16.51 -15.80 -1.69
CA PHE A 352 17.73 -15.41 -0.99
C PHE A 352 18.83 -16.45 -1.21
N SER A 353 20.08 -16.01 -1.31
CA SER A 353 21.22 -16.88 -0.97
C SER A 353 21.39 -17.00 0.54
N LYS A 354 22.17 -17.99 0.99
CA LYS A 354 22.51 -18.13 2.43
C LYS A 354 23.21 -16.88 2.94
N GLU A 355 24.12 -16.32 2.16
CA GLU A 355 24.91 -15.14 2.51
C GLU A 355 24.03 -13.90 2.66
N GLN A 356 23.06 -13.70 1.76
CA GLN A 356 22.07 -12.62 1.84
C GLN A 356 21.18 -12.76 3.08
N SER A 357 20.74 -13.99 3.36
CA SER A 357 19.96 -14.33 4.55
C SER A 357 20.73 -13.95 5.82
N ASP A 358 21.98 -14.40 5.94
CA ASP A 358 22.84 -14.17 7.11
C ASP A 358 23.21 -12.70 7.28
N ARG A 359 23.38 -11.96 6.18
CA ARG A 359 23.57 -10.51 6.24
C ARG A 359 22.34 -9.81 6.78
N MET A 360 21.15 -10.20 6.35
CA MET A 360 19.91 -9.61 6.86
C MET A 360 19.65 -9.99 8.32
N ASP A 361 19.98 -11.22 8.73
CA ASP A 361 19.85 -11.63 10.13
C ASP A 361 20.78 -10.83 11.04
N ARG A 362 22.03 -10.61 10.63
CA ARG A 362 22.96 -9.74 11.36
C ARG A 362 22.45 -8.30 11.44
N GLU A 363 21.97 -7.75 10.33
CA GLU A 363 21.44 -6.38 10.32
C GLU A 363 20.22 -6.25 11.22
N TRP A 364 19.29 -7.21 11.19
CA TRP A 364 18.15 -7.25 12.09
C TRP A 364 18.60 -7.23 13.55
N GLN A 365 19.53 -8.11 13.94
CA GLN A 365 20.04 -8.14 15.31
C GLN A 365 20.70 -6.81 15.71
N VAL A 366 21.53 -6.22 14.84
CA VAL A 366 22.16 -4.91 15.11
C VAL A 366 21.11 -3.82 15.33
N GLN A 367 20.09 -3.76 14.47
CA GLN A 367 19.13 -2.66 14.47
C GLN A 367 18.10 -2.76 15.60
N VAL A 368 17.66 -3.98 15.96
CA VAL A 368 16.53 -4.15 16.91
C VAL A 368 16.93 -4.76 18.26
N SER A 369 18.22 -4.99 18.52
CA SER A 369 18.69 -5.48 19.82
C SER A 369 18.24 -4.56 20.96
N GLY A 370 17.79 -5.15 22.07
CA GLY A 370 17.27 -4.42 23.23
C GLY A 370 15.86 -3.88 23.05
N THR A 371 15.23 -4.09 21.89
CA THR A 371 13.82 -3.76 21.66
C THR A 371 12.95 -5.00 21.82
N ILE A 372 11.63 -4.78 21.96
CA ILE A 372 10.65 -5.87 21.97
C ILE A 372 10.63 -6.71 20.68
N ALA A 373 11.19 -6.18 19.58
CA ALA A 373 11.18 -6.82 18.28
C ALA A 373 12.32 -7.85 18.10
N GLU A 374 13.36 -7.80 18.93
CA GLU A 374 14.58 -8.62 18.83
C GLU A 374 14.30 -10.10 18.51
N ASN A 375 13.26 -10.65 19.13
CA ASN A 375 12.93 -12.07 19.08
C ASN A 375 11.71 -12.43 18.22
N TRP A 376 11.10 -11.47 17.49
CA TRP A 376 9.81 -11.72 16.80
C TRP A 376 9.86 -12.80 15.72
N TRP A 377 10.98 -12.94 15.02
CA TRP A 377 11.07 -13.77 13.83
C TRP A 377 12.24 -14.75 13.84
N LYS A 378 12.71 -15.20 15.02
CA LYS A 378 13.81 -16.17 15.12
C LYS A 378 13.56 -17.43 14.28
N ALA A 379 12.41 -18.07 14.46
CA ALA A 379 12.00 -19.23 13.66
C ALA A 379 11.62 -18.85 12.23
N GLU A 380 11.00 -17.68 12.06
CA GLU A 380 10.41 -17.25 10.79
C GLU A 380 11.45 -16.84 9.74
N MET A 381 12.56 -16.27 10.20
CA MET A 381 13.70 -15.89 9.38
C MET A 381 14.80 -16.96 9.37
N SER A 382 14.63 -18.10 10.06
CA SER A 382 15.62 -19.18 10.05
C SER A 382 15.84 -19.72 8.64
N TRP A 383 17.12 -19.81 8.23
CA TRP A 383 17.50 -20.47 6.99
C TRP A 383 17.21 -21.97 7.05
N ASP A 384 17.70 -22.61 8.11
CA ASP A 384 17.53 -24.04 8.33
C ASP A 384 16.04 -24.32 8.60
N GLU A 385 15.56 -25.47 8.12
CA GLU A 385 14.28 -25.98 8.56
C GLU A 385 14.40 -26.26 10.05
N LEU A 386 13.48 -25.73 10.85
CA LEU A 386 13.30 -26.33 12.17
C LEU A 386 12.88 -27.76 11.87
N GLU A 387 13.72 -28.73 12.26
CA GLU A 387 13.26 -30.12 12.40
C GLU A 387 11.88 -30.07 13.07
N PRO A 388 10.90 -30.87 12.62
CA PRO A 388 9.67 -31.02 13.36
C PRO A 388 10.07 -31.25 14.82
N ASP A 389 9.47 -30.50 15.73
CA ASP A 389 9.53 -30.84 17.14
C ASP A 389 8.85 -32.21 17.22
N ASP A 390 9.65 -33.27 17.11
CA ASP A 390 9.28 -34.65 17.38
C ASP A 390 9.02 -34.70 18.88
N GLY A 391 7.89 -34.12 19.25
CA GLY A 391 7.34 -34.16 20.58
C GLY A 391 7.25 -35.63 20.92
N ILE A 392 8.15 -36.02 21.83
CA ILE A 392 8.20 -37.27 22.58
C ILE A 392 6.84 -37.98 22.48
N GLU A 393 6.78 -39.06 21.68
CA GLU A 393 5.71 -40.04 21.81
C GLU A 393 5.82 -40.62 23.22
N ALA A 394 5.08 -40.02 24.15
CA ALA A 394 4.83 -40.58 25.48
C ALA A 394 3.39 -41.09 25.50
N ASP A 395 3.28 -42.40 25.25
CA ASP A 395 2.28 -43.33 25.74
C ASP A 395 0.94 -42.74 26.23
N PHE A 396 -0.09 -42.95 25.40
CA PHE A 396 -1.46 -43.10 25.85
C PHE A 396 -1.58 -44.38 26.70
N ASP A 397 -1.54 -44.24 28.03
CA ASP A 397 -2.46 -44.91 28.98
C ASP A 397 -1.99 -44.77 30.45
N SER A 398 -2.51 -43.78 31.18
CA SER A 398 -2.80 -43.89 32.64
C SER A 398 -3.52 -42.64 33.17
N PRO A 399 -4.48 -42.75 34.13
CA PRO A 399 -5.39 -41.65 34.46
C PRO A 399 -4.95 -40.75 35.64
N ARG A 400 -5.19 -39.44 35.45
CA ARG A 400 -5.30 -38.33 36.44
C ARG A 400 -4.04 -37.93 37.25
N SER A 401 -3.65 -36.66 37.12
CA SER A 401 -3.83 -35.68 38.23
C SER A 401 -3.75 -34.23 37.71
N PHE A 402 -4.59 -33.36 38.27
CA PHE A 402 -4.56 -31.91 38.08
C PHE A 402 -3.23 -31.34 38.60
N LEU A 403 -2.63 -30.36 37.90
CA LEU A 403 -1.95 -29.20 38.52
C LEU A 403 -1.55 -28.11 37.48
N SER A 404 -2.17 -26.93 37.67
CA SER A 404 -1.61 -25.57 37.61
C SER A 404 -1.00 -25.00 36.32
N LYS A 405 -1.74 -24.04 35.72
CA LYS A 405 -1.21 -22.90 34.96
C LYS A 405 -0.30 -22.04 35.84
N SER A 406 0.99 -21.98 35.56
CA SER A 406 1.83 -20.80 35.81
C SER A 406 3.20 -20.98 35.18
N ASN A 407 3.59 -20.04 34.31
CA ASN A 407 4.89 -19.34 34.31
C ASN A 407 5.09 -18.70 32.94
N LEU A 408 4.86 -17.39 32.89
CA LEU A 408 5.64 -16.38 32.15
C LEU A 408 4.98 -15.03 32.44
N ALA A 409 5.21 -14.53 33.66
CA ALA A 409 4.95 -13.14 34.01
C ALA A 409 6.21 -12.64 34.71
N PHE A 410 6.97 -11.77 34.05
CA PHE A 410 8.10 -11.09 34.66
C PHE A 410 7.61 -10.12 35.73
N THR A 411 8.34 -10.04 36.82
CA THR A 411 8.04 -9.16 37.95
C THR A 411 8.51 -7.73 37.68
N ALA A 412 7.86 -6.75 38.32
CA ALA A 412 8.20 -5.32 38.19
C ALA A 412 9.67 -5.00 38.52
N LYS A 413 10.33 -5.86 39.31
CA LYS A 413 11.74 -5.73 39.71
C LYS A 413 12.71 -6.16 38.60
N GLU A 414 12.30 -7.08 37.73
CA GLU A 414 13.10 -7.51 36.56
C GLU A 414 13.11 -6.42 35.47
N LEU A 415 11.99 -5.71 35.29
CA LEU A 415 11.87 -4.55 34.40
C LEU A 415 12.74 -3.36 34.83
N GLU A 416 13.04 -3.22 36.11
CA GLU A 416 13.83 -2.11 36.65
C GLU A 416 15.34 -2.31 36.44
N SER A 417 15.80 -3.57 36.35
CA SER A 417 17.19 -3.90 36.04
C SER A 417 17.56 -3.63 34.58
N MET A 418 16.59 -3.70 33.67
CA MET A 418 16.79 -3.45 32.23
C MET A 418 16.85 -1.95 31.88
N ARG A 419 16.52 -1.05 32.82
CA ARG A 419 16.64 0.41 32.65
C ARG A 419 18.06 0.95 32.84
N LYS A 420 19.00 0.14 33.34
CA LYS A 420 20.33 0.62 33.74
C LYS A 420 21.40 0.62 32.63
N TYR A 421 21.06 0.16 31.43
CA TYR A 421 21.96 0.15 30.27
C TYR A 421 21.30 0.76 29.04
N SER A 422 20.83 2.00 29.14
CA SER A 422 20.55 2.84 27.96
C SER A 422 21.78 3.72 27.70
N PHE A 423 22.53 3.41 26.66
CA PHE A 423 23.56 4.31 26.13
C PHE A 423 22.89 5.59 25.62
N GLN A 424 23.43 6.72 26.05
CA GLN A 424 22.94 8.07 25.73
C GLN A 424 23.32 8.38 24.27
N TRP A 425 22.32 8.45 23.39
CA TRP A 425 22.49 8.95 22.01
C TRP A 425 22.42 10.48 22.06
N ASP A 426 23.49 11.15 21.64
CA ASP A 426 23.67 12.59 21.76
C ASP A 426 22.77 13.34 20.77
N LEU A 427 21.85 14.15 21.29
CA LEU A 427 20.82 14.91 20.55
C LEU A 427 21.34 16.22 19.93
N ASN A 428 22.66 16.43 19.90
CA ASN A 428 23.26 17.71 19.53
C ASN A 428 23.58 17.91 18.03
N GLU A 429 23.40 16.91 17.16
CA GLU A 429 23.53 17.11 15.70
C GLU A 429 22.20 17.39 14.98
N ALA A 430 21.05 17.28 15.67
CA ALA A 430 19.73 17.56 15.09
C ALA A 430 19.27 19.03 15.26
N THR A 431 20.09 19.91 15.85
CA THR A 431 19.70 21.29 16.22
C THR A 431 20.11 22.39 15.24
N VAL A 432 20.69 22.06 14.07
CA VAL A 432 21.17 23.09 13.13
C VAL A 432 20.13 23.51 12.07
N THR A 433 18.97 22.86 11.98
CA THR A 433 17.93 23.23 10.98
C THR A 433 16.61 23.75 11.56
N SER A 434 16.52 24.00 12.87
CA SER A 434 15.28 24.47 13.53
C SER A 434 15.31 25.92 14.05
N ARG A 435 16.40 26.67 13.83
CA ARG A 435 16.47 28.11 14.16
C ARG A 435 16.20 29.00 12.96
N HIS A 436 14.96 29.00 12.45
CA HIS A 436 14.49 30.10 11.60
C HIS A 436 12.97 30.37 11.65
N HIS A 437 12.24 29.92 12.69
CA HIS A 437 10.82 30.27 12.82
C HIS A 437 10.33 30.46 14.27
N LEU A 438 11.08 31.22 15.09
CA LEU A 438 10.54 31.84 16.31
C LEU A 438 11.09 33.26 16.46
N SER A 439 10.56 34.19 15.65
CA SER A 439 10.70 35.63 15.90
C SER A 439 9.50 36.40 15.32
N SER A 440 8.30 36.11 15.84
CA SER A 440 7.20 37.07 15.87
C SER A 440 6.07 36.46 16.70
N LEU A 441 5.90 36.97 17.93
CA LEU A 441 4.70 36.99 18.76
C LEU A 441 5.11 37.06 20.24
N SER A 442 5.55 38.23 20.68
CA SER A 442 5.46 38.64 22.09
C SER A 442 5.53 40.17 22.17
N ALA A 443 4.44 40.82 21.77
CA ALA A 443 4.17 42.21 22.12
C ALA A 443 2.66 42.38 22.17
N GLU A 444 2.09 42.12 23.35
CA GLU A 444 0.86 42.73 23.89
C GLU A 444 0.46 41.96 25.17
N SER A 445 1.08 42.35 26.29
CA SER A 445 0.36 42.37 27.56
C SER A 445 0.93 43.53 28.36
N GLY A 446 0.18 44.63 28.34
CA GLY A 446 0.50 45.80 29.13
C GLY A 446 0.31 45.51 30.61
N TYR A 447 1.35 45.78 31.39
CA TYR A 447 1.21 46.15 32.79
C TYR A 447 2.19 47.29 33.06
N SER A 448 1.60 48.45 33.34
CA SER A 448 2.28 49.69 33.72
C SER A 448 2.93 49.53 35.08
N SER A 449 4.19 49.95 35.16
CA SER A 449 4.91 50.31 36.36
C SER A 449 4.21 51.44 37.13
N ASN A 450 4.32 51.41 38.45
CA ASN A 450 4.51 52.57 39.31
C ASN A 450 5.15 52.06 40.61
N ASP A 451 6.40 52.43 40.85
CA ASP A 451 6.93 52.65 42.19
C ASP A 451 8.03 53.72 42.10
N GLU A 452 8.04 54.54 43.14
CA GLU A 452 8.61 55.87 43.24
C GLU A 452 10.14 55.88 43.49
N ILE A 453 10.71 57.06 43.18
CA ILE A 453 12.03 57.64 43.53
C ILE A 453 13.19 57.32 42.59
#